data_AF-A0A948DCV4-F1
#
_entry.id   AF-A0A948DCV4-F1
#
_cell.length_a   1.000
_cell.length_b   1.000
_cell.length_c   1.000
_cell.angle_alpha   90.00
_cell.angle_beta   90.00
_cell.angle_gamma   90.00
#
_symmetry.space_group_name_H-M   'P 1'
#
loop_
_entity.id
_entity.type
_entity.pdbx_description
1 polymer ?
#
loop_
_entity_poly.entity_id
_entity_poly.type
_entity_poly.pdbx_seq_one_letter_code
_entity_poly.pdbx_strand_id
1 'polypeptide(L)' 'MDSFGVKATFFASIAPLEQRVDGWREAVRAGHEVGNHTINHPCSCNFQ' A
#
# COMPACT_ATOMS: atom_id res chain seq x y z
N MET A 1 1.04 14.86 -0.68
CA MET A 1 1.42 14.74 0.74
C MET A 1 2.79 15.33 0.98
N ASP A 2 3.77 14.98 0.15
CA ASP A 2 5.14 15.49 0.30
C ASP A 2 5.28 17.01 0.23
N SER A 3 4.54 17.67 -0.67
CA SER A 3 4.51 19.15 -0.75
C SER A 3 4.00 19.82 0.52
N PHE A 4 3.28 19.09 1.37
CA PHE A 4 2.76 19.55 2.66
C PHE A 4 3.56 18.99 3.86
N GLY A 5 4.67 18.27 3.61
CA GLY A 5 5.47 17.63 4.65
C GLY A 5 4.78 16.46 5.38
N VAL A 6 3.65 15.98 4.88
CA VAL A 6 2.86 14.90 5.50
C VAL A 6 3.41 13.54 5.08
N LYS A 7 3.56 12.62 6.03
CA LYS A 7 3.88 11.20 5.78
C LYS A 7 2.67 10.32 6.04
N ALA A 8 2.56 9.24 5.26
CA ALA A 8 1.43 8.33 5.30
C ALA A 8 1.91 6.88 5.30
N THR A 9 1.04 6.00 5.79
CA THR A 9 1.19 4.55 5.73
C THR A 9 0.14 3.99 4.79
N PHE A 10 0.56 3.30 3.74
CA PHE A 10 -0.33 2.70 2.75
C PHE A 10 -0.47 1.21 3.00
N PHE A 11 -1.67 0.75 3.30
CA PHE A 11 -1.97 -0.67 3.34
C PHE A 11 -2.29 -1.14 1.91
N ALA A 12 -1.34 -1.82 1.26
CA ALA A 12 -1.45 -2.19 -0.14
C ALA A 12 -1.85 -3.66 -0.34
N SER A 13 -2.67 -3.90 -1.36
CA SER A 13 -2.92 -5.24 -1.89
C SER A 13 -1.76 -5.69 -2.78
N ILE A 14 -1.41 -6.98 -2.73
CA ILE A 14 -0.18 -7.52 -3.34
C ILE A 14 -0.19 -7.40 -4.87
N ALA A 15 -1.25 -7.83 -5.54
CA ALA A 15 -1.27 -7.87 -7.01
C ALA A 15 -1.13 -6.46 -7.66
N PRO A 16 -1.85 -5.41 -7.22
CA PRO A 16 -1.62 -4.05 -7.73
C PRO A 16 -0.26 -3.46 -7.33
N LEU A 17 0.29 -3.89 -6.19
CA LEU A 17 1.61 -3.44 -5.73
C LEU A 17 2.71 -3.91 -6.68
N GLU A 18 2.67 -5.18 -7.09
CA GLU A 18 3.63 -5.75 -8.05
C GLU A 18 3.63 -5.04 -9.41
N GLN A 19 2.47 -4.54 -9.85
CA GLN A 19 2.35 -3.81 -11.11
C GLN A 19 2.95 -2.40 -11.06
N ARG A 20 3.23 -1.86 -9.87
CA ARG A 20 3.66 -0.47 -9.66
C ARG A 20 4.88 -0.36 -8.74
N VAL A 21 5.76 -1.37 -8.75
CA VAL A 21 6.90 -1.49 -7.82
C VAL A 21 7.77 -0.23 -7.78
N ASP A 22 8.03 0.42 -8.92
CA ASP A 22 8.88 1.62 -8.93
C ASP A 22 8.22 2.81 -8.23
N GLY A 23 6.90 2.98 -8.36
CA GLY A 23 6.16 4.01 -7.62
C GLY A 23 6.15 3.74 -6.12
N TRP A 24 6.08 2.48 -5.71
CA TRP A 24 6.18 2.11 -4.30
C TRP A 24 7.59 2.33 -3.73
N ARG A 25 8.63 2.07 -4.53
CA ARG A 25 10.02 2.41 -4.15
C ARG A 25 10.19 3.92 -3.96
N GLU A 26 9.60 4.72 -4.83
CA GLU A 26 9.62 6.18 -4.69
C GLU A 26 8.90 6.64 -3.42
N ALA A 27 7.69 6.11 -3.15
CA ALA A 27 6.95 6.42 -1.92
C ALA A 27 7.77 6.11 -0.66
N VAL A 28 8.45 4.95 -0.63
CA VAL A 28 9.34 4.59 0.49
C VAL A 28 10.54 5.53 0.59
N ARG A 29 11.18 5.90 -0.53
CA ARG A 29 12.28 6.89 -0.54
C ARG A 29 11.84 8.26 -0.06
N ALA A 30 10.60 8.65 -0.35
CA ALA A 30 10.00 9.87 0.16
C ALA A 30 9.67 9.79 1.67
N GLY A 31 9.86 8.64 2.32
CA GLY A 31 9.63 8.46 3.76
C GLY A 31 8.20 8.07 4.11
N HIS A 32 7.44 7.55 3.15
CA HIS A 32 6.17 6.88 3.40
C HIS A 32 6.37 5.41 3.75
N GLU A 33 5.38 4.82 4.41
CA GLU A 33 5.39 3.41 4.77
C GLU A 33 4.42 2.60 3.90
N VAL A 34 4.74 1.34 3.65
CA VAL A 34 3.86 0.40 2.95
C VAL A 34 3.62 -0.81 3.83
N GLY A 35 2.38 -0.95 4.31
CA GLY A 35 1.89 -2.07 5.10
C GLY A 35 1.15 -3.10 4.25
N ASN A 36 1.06 -4.32 4.76
CA ASN A 36 0.33 -5.41 4.11
C ASN A 36 -1.18 -5.26 4.36
N HIS A 37 -2.00 -5.23 3.31
CA HIS A 37 -3.48 -5.20 3.41
C HIS A 37 -4.13 -6.56 3.20
N THR A 38 -3.54 -7.60 3.79
CA THR A 38 -3.81 -9.03 3.53
C THR A 38 -3.40 -9.48 2.12
N ILE A 39 -3.38 -10.80 1.91
CA ILE A 39 -3.00 -11.40 0.62
C ILE A 39 -4.15 -11.31 -0.40
N ASN A 40 -5.36 -11.72 0.00
CA ASN A 40 -6.53 -11.84 -0.89
C ASN A 40 -7.72 -10.98 -0.46
N HIS A 41 -7.57 -10.11 0.53
CA HIS A 41 -8.66 -9.31 1.11
C HIS A 41 -9.92 -10.14 1.40
N PRO A 42 -9.81 -11.21 2.24
CA PRO A 42 -10.95 -12.03 2.56
C PRO A 42 -12.01 -11.17 3.26
N CYS A 43 -13.15 -11.00 2.61
CA CYS A 43 -14.29 -10.34 3.22
C CYS A 43 -14.95 -11.33 4.18
N SER A 44 -15.09 -10.97 5.46
CA SER A 44 -15.81 -11.79 6.44
C SER A 44 -17.27 -12.06 6.02
N CYS A 45 -17.84 -11.25 5.12
CA CYS A 45 -19.16 -11.46 4.54
C CYS A 45 -19.22 -12.52 3.43
N ASN A 46 -18.08 -13.04 2.94
CA ASN A 46 -18.03 -14.01 1.82
C ASN A 46 -17.97 -15.48 2.28
N PHE A 47 -18.16 -15.78 3.57
CA PHE A 47 -18.16 -17.16 4.11
C PHE A 47 -19.57 -17.75 4.28
N GLN A 48 -20.54 -17.33 3.46
CA GLN A 48 -21.88 -17.95 3.41
C GLN A 48 -21.87 -19.28 2.68
#